data_AF-A0A4Q0PK46-F1
#
_entry.id   AF-A0A4Q0PK46-F1
#
_cell.length_a   1.000
_cell.length_b   1.000
_cell.length_c   1.000
_cell.angle_alpha   90.00
_cell.angle_beta   90.00
_cell.angle_gamma   90.00
#
_symmetry.space_group_name_H-M   'P 1'
#
loop_
_entity.id
_entity.type
_entity.pdbx_description
1 polymer ?
#
loop_
_entity_poly.entity_id
_entity_poly.type
_entity_poly.pdbx_seq_one_letter_code
_entity_poly.pdbx_strand_id
1 'polypeptide(L)'
;MTTTTKPNHIGRKIARIRELRGMKQEALAHELGISQQSVSHIEQSETLDDVKLEEVAKVLGVTKEGIENFSEEAILNIIGNTYHVDNSSAVNYGCTFNPLDKLIIAYEEKEKLYERLLQAEKDKVTYLEELLKKN
;
A
#
# COMPACT_ATOMS: atom_id res chain seq x y z
N MET A 1 -4.92 -10.73 -32.43
CA MET A 1 -4.21 -9.63 -31.75
C MET A 1 -3.08 -10.26 -30.94
N THR A 2 -1.90 -10.39 -31.54
CA THR A 2 -0.72 -10.96 -30.88
C THR A 2 -0.15 -9.93 -29.91
N THR A 3 -0.27 -10.17 -28.61
CA THR A 3 0.40 -9.35 -27.58
C THR A 3 1.90 -9.59 -27.71
N THR A 4 2.58 -8.73 -28.46
CA THR A 4 4.03 -8.73 -28.59
C THR A 4 4.61 -8.54 -27.20
N THR A 5 5.15 -9.61 -26.62
CA THR A 5 5.90 -9.59 -25.37
C THR A 5 7.07 -8.62 -25.53
N LYS A 6 6.89 -7.38 -25.05
CA LYS A 6 7.91 -6.33 -25.12
C LYS A 6 9.18 -6.88 -24.42
N PRO A 7 10.36 -6.85 -25.06
CA PRO A 7 11.58 -7.33 -24.44
C PRO A 7 11.81 -6.57 -23.12
N ASN A 8 12.17 -7.33 -22.08
CA ASN A 8 12.35 -6.84 -20.71
C ASN A 8 13.62 -5.98 -20.63
N HIS A 9 13.55 -4.74 -21.12
CA HIS A 9 14.69 -3.85 -21.23
C HIS A 9 14.88 -3.07 -19.92
N ILE A 10 15.86 -3.48 -19.12
CA ILE A 10 16.12 -2.93 -17.78
C ILE A 10 16.46 -1.43 -17.83
N GLY A 11 17.31 -1.01 -18.75
CA GLY A 11 17.68 0.41 -18.90
C GLY A 11 16.48 1.35 -19.10
N ARG A 12 15.48 0.96 -19.92
CA ARG A 12 14.26 1.76 -20.12
C ARG A 12 13.42 1.85 -18.86
N LYS A 13 13.38 0.79 -18.05
CA LYS A 13 12.67 0.79 -16.76
C LYS A 13 13.36 1.73 -15.76
N ILE A 14 14.69 1.69 -15.70
CA ILE A 14 15.50 2.63 -14.90
C ILE A 14 15.21 4.07 -15.30
N ALA A 15 15.25 4.38 -16.60
CA ALA A 15 14.96 5.71 -17.13
C ALA A 15 13.55 6.18 -16.71
N ARG A 16 12.55 5.31 -16.81
CA ARG A 16 11.18 5.63 -16.45
C ARG A 16 10.99 5.86 -14.96
N ILE A 17 11.57 5.02 -14.12
CA ILE A 17 11.56 5.19 -12.66
C ILE A 17 12.23 6.51 -12.27
N ARG A 18 13.36 6.84 -12.89
CA ARG A 18 14.07 8.10 -12.68
C ARG A 18 13.19 9.31 -13.04
N GLU A 19 12.54 9.28 -14.19
CA GLU A 19 11.62 10.34 -14.63
C GLU A 19 10.44 10.53 -13.67
N LEU A 20 9.84 9.43 -13.22
CA LEU A 20 8.74 9.46 -12.24
C LEU A 20 9.17 10.06 -10.90
N ARG A 21 10.45 9.93 -10.53
CA ARG A 21 11.04 10.60 -9.37
C ARG A 21 11.45 12.05 -9.60
N GLY A 22 11.24 12.59 -10.80
CA GLY A 22 11.65 13.95 -11.15
C GLY A 22 13.17 14.15 -11.17
N MET A 23 13.94 13.07 -11.30
CA MET A 23 15.40 13.10 -11.20
C MET A 23 16.03 13.27 -12.60
N LYS A 24 16.98 14.20 -12.73
CA LYS A 24 17.78 14.37 -13.96
C LYS A 24 18.85 13.27 -14.08
N GLN A 25 19.28 12.94 -15.30
CA GLN A 25 20.38 11.98 -15.49
C GLN A 25 21.67 12.41 -14.77
N GLU A 26 21.97 13.71 -14.75
CA GLU A 26 23.12 14.27 -14.02
C GLU A 26 23.03 14.02 -12.51
N ALA A 27 21.84 14.10 -11.92
CA ALA A 27 21.62 13.84 -10.50
C ALA A 27 21.82 12.36 -10.18
N LEU A 28 21.28 11.45 -11.01
CA LEU A 28 21.51 10.01 -10.86
C LEU A 28 23.00 9.66 -11.01
N ALA A 29 23.69 10.31 -11.95
CA ALA A 29 25.12 10.11 -12.18
C ALA A 29 25.95 10.55 -10.97
N HIS A 30 25.61 11.71 -10.39
CA HIS A 30 26.24 12.23 -9.19
C HIS A 30 26.09 11.28 -8.00
N GLU A 31 24.88 10.78 -7.74
CA GLU A 31 24.60 9.84 -6.64
C GLU A 31 25.30 8.48 -6.83
N LEU A 32 25.44 8.02 -8.08
CA LEU A 32 26.17 6.79 -8.42
C LEU A 32 27.69 6.99 -8.50
N GLY A 33 28.19 8.22 -8.42
CA GLY A 33 29.62 8.52 -8.58
C GLY A 33 30.15 8.21 -9.99
N ILE A 34 29.30 8.24 -11.01
CA ILE A 34 29.66 7.95 -12.41
C ILE A 34 29.39 9.17 -13.30
N SER A 35 29.82 9.08 -14.57
CA SER A 35 29.54 10.14 -15.54
C SER A 35 28.08 10.12 -16.03
N GLN A 36 27.56 11.26 -16.45
CA GLN A 36 26.21 11.34 -17.05
C GLN A 36 26.10 10.51 -18.34
N GLN A 37 27.19 10.37 -19.09
CA GLN A 37 27.29 9.48 -20.26
C GLN A 37 27.15 8.02 -19.85
N SER A 38 27.74 7.62 -18.72
CA SER A 38 27.60 6.26 -18.16
C SER A 38 26.15 5.97 -17.78
N VAL A 39 25.42 6.91 -17.18
CA VAL A 39 23.98 6.76 -16.92
C VAL A 39 23.19 6.62 -18.21
N SER A 40 23.46 7.45 -19.22
CA SER A 40 22.83 7.34 -20.54
C SER A 40 23.05 5.95 -21.17
N HIS A 41 24.26 5.40 -21.03
CA HIS A 41 24.57 4.05 -21.49
C HIS A 41 23.82 2.97 -20.71
N ILE A 42 23.70 3.11 -19.38
CA ILE A 42 22.90 2.20 -18.54
C ILE A 42 21.42 2.21 -19.00
N GLU A 43 20.86 3.37 -19.27
CA GLU A 43 19.45 3.51 -19.71
C GLU A 43 19.21 2.92 -21.11
N GLN A 44 20.23 2.89 -21.97
CA GLN A 44 20.18 2.26 -23.30
C GLN A 44 20.46 0.76 -23.28
N SER A 45 20.93 0.21 -22.16
CA SER A 45 21.28 -1.20 -22.05
C SER A 45 20.06 -2.08 -21.75
N GLU A 46 19.91 -3.17 -22.50
CA GLU A 46 18.84 -4.14 -22.27
C GLU A 46 19.00 -4.87 -20.93
N THR A 47 20.24 -5.15 -20.56
CA THR A 47 20.62 -5.85 -19.33
C THR A 47 21.61 -5.02 -18.52
N LEU A 48 21.65 -5.25 -17.22
CA LEU A 48 22.61 -4.62 -16.32
C LEU A 48 23.14 -5.69 -15.38
N ASP A 49 24.42 -5.58 -15.00
CA ASP A 49 24.99 -6.46 -14.00
C ASP A 49 24.25 -6.32 -12.66
N ASP A 50 24.06 -7.43 -11.97
CA ASP A 50 23.23 -7.50 -10.76
C ASP A 50 23.70 -6.54 -9.67
N VAL A 51 25.02 -6.41 -9.50
CA VAL A 51 25.62 -5.51 -8.51
C VAL A 51 25.29 -4.06 -8.84
N LYS A 52 25.43 -3.67 -10.11
CA LYS A 52 25.12 -2.30 -10.56
C LYS A 52 23.62 -2.02 -10.51
N LEU A 53 22.79 -3.01 -10.81
CA LEU A 53 21.34 -2.87 -10.72
C LEU A 53 20.89 -2.63 -9.28
N GLU A 54 21.50 -3.31 -8.32
CA GLU A 54 21.26 -3.10 -6.88
C GLU A 54 21.66 -1.69 -6.42
N GLU A 55 22.80 -1.19 -6.90
CA GLU A 55 23.26 0.19 -6.62
C GLU A 55 22.31 1.23 -7.19
N VAL A 56 21.90 1.06 -8.45
CA VAL A 56 20.91 1.93 -9.11
C VAL A 56 19.58 1.88 -8.37
N ALA A 57 19.12 0.70 -7.95
CA ALA A 57 17.87 0.52 -7.20
C ALA A 57 17.91 1.28 -5.88
N LYS A 58 19.02 1.20 -5.13
CA LYS A 58 19.21 1.94 -3.87
C LYS A 58 19.12 3.44 -4.07
N VAL A 59 19.83 3.99 -5.06
CA VAL A 59 19.79 5.43 -5.36
C VAL A 59 18.38 5.87 -5.79
N LEU A 60 17.72 5.05 -6.61
CA LEU A 60 16.34 5.26 -7.01
C LEU A 60 15.34 4.87 -5.93
N GLY A 61 15.75 4.52 -4.70
CA GLY A 61 14.87 4.17 -3.58
C GLY A 61 13.85 3.08 -3.88
N VAL A 62 14.19 2.10 -4.71
CA VAL A 62 13.39 0.92 -5.07
C VAL A 62 14.23 -0.35 -4.84
N THR A 63 13.62 -1.54 -4.96
CA THR A 63 14.38 -2.80 -4.96
C THR A 63 14.76 -3.21 -6.38
N LYS A 64 15.75 -4.09 -6.52
CA LYS A 64 16.13 -4.70 -7.80
C LYS A 64 14.94 -5.35 -8.49
N GLU A 65 14.16 -6.14 -7.75
CA GLU A 65 12.95 -6.80 -8.26
C GLU A 65 11.90 -5.77 -8.67
N GLY A 66 11.86 -4.62 -7.98
CA GLY A 66 11.01 -3.49 -8.34
C GLY A 66 11.33 -2.93 -9.72
N ILE A 67 12.61 -2.85 -10.09
CA ILE A 67 13.04 -2.44 -11.44
C ILE A 67 12.74 -3.54 -12.45
N GLU A 68 13.05 -4.80 -12.15
CA GLU A 68 12.84 -5.93 -13.06
C GLU A 68 11.36 -6.16 -13.39
N ASN A 69 10.48 -5.99 -12.41
CA ASN A 69 9.03 -6.14 -12.57
C ASN A 69 8.31 -4.83 -12.91
N PHE A 70 9.04 -3.72 -13.06
CA PHE A 70 8.45 -2.44 -13.38
C PHE A 70 7.68 -2.51 -14.71
N SER A 71 6.43 -2.07 -14.66
CA SER A 71 5.54 -1.91 -15.80
C SER A 71 4.76 -0.61 -15.63
N GLU A 72 4.79 0.24 -16.66
CA GLU A 72 4.00 1.48 -16.66
C GLU A 72 2.51 1.21 -16.53
N GLU A 73 2.01 0.11 -17.10
CA GLU A 73 0.61 -0.30 -16.99
C GLU A 73 0.26 -0.70 -15.56
N ALA A 74 1.17 -1.33 -14.82
CA ALA A 74 0.95 -1.65 -13.41
C ALA A 74 0.84 -0.38 -12.56
N ILE A 75 1.66 0.63 -12.85
CA ILE A 75 1.58 1.94 -12.17
C ILE A 75 0.32 2.69 -12.56
N LEU A 76 -0.03 2.74 -13.84
CA LEU A 76 -1.27 3.38 -14.31
C LEU A 76 -2.51 2.68 -13.77
N ASN A 77 -2.49 1.36 -13.59
CA ASN A 77 -3.56 0.64 -12.90
C ASN A 77 -3.62 0.99 -11.42
N ILE A 78 -2.49 1.14 -10.72
CA ILE A 78 -2.47 1.58 -9.32
C ILE A 78 -2.97 3.01 -9.20
N ILE A 79 -2.49 3.93 -10.04
CA ILE A 79 -2.86 5.35 -10.02
C ILE A 79 -4.31 5.55 -10.47
N GLY A 80 -4.73 4.87 -11.54
CA GLY A 80 -6.12 4.85 -12.03
C GLY A 80 -7.10 4.29 -11.01
N ASN A 81 -6.73 3.22 -10.30
CA ASN A 81 -7.49 2.69 -9.16
C ASN A 81 -7.34 3.52 -7.87
N THR A 82 -6.45 4.50 -7.81
CA THR A 82 -6.35 5.43 -6.67
C THR A 82 -7.26 6.64 -6.87
N TYR A 83 -7.47 7.09 -8.11
CA TYR A 83 -8.32 8.25 -8.42
C TYR A 83 -9.80 7.92 -8.69
N HIS A 84 -10.16 6.64 -8.84
CA HIS A 84 -11.55 6.21 -9.11
C HIS A 84 -12.22 5.46 -7.97
N VAL A 85 -11.61 5.46 -6.80
CA VAL A 85 -12.04 4.57 -5.73
C VAL A 85 -12.35 5.41 -4.50
N ASP A 86 -13.62 5.84 -4.41
CA ASP A 86 -14.35 6.17 -3.16
C ASP A 86 -14.41 4.97 -2.17
N ASN A 87 -13.43 4.07 -2.24
CA ASN A 87 -13.40 2.77 -1.56
C ASN A 87 -11.95 2.27 -1.40
N SER A 88 -11.09 3.12 -0.80
CA SER A 88 -9.65 2.93 -0.68
C SER A 88 -9.26 1.53 -0.18
N SER A 89 -8.91 0.63 -1.09
CA SER A 89 -8.39 -0.72 -0.79
C SER A 89 -6.91 -0.88 -1.14
N ALA A 90 -6.16 0.23 -1.13
CA ALA A 90 -4.71 0.28 -1.07
C ALA A 90 -4.42 1.54 -0.25
N VAL A 91 -4.07 1.49 1.03
CA VAL A 91 -2.92 0.79 1.58
C VAL A 91 -3.18 0.42 3.03
N ASN A 92 -3.22 -0.89 3.34
CA ASN A 92 -3.10 -1.36 4.73
C ASN A 92 -1.61 -1.28 5.12
N TYR A 93 -1.10 -0.06 5.33
CA TYR A 93 0.13 0.14 6.07
C TYR A 93 -0.17 -0.26 7.54
N GLY A 94 0.19 -1.48 7.91
CA GLY A 94 0.53 -1.82 9.30
C GLY A 94 -0.60 -1.93 10.32
N CYS A 95 -1.71 -2.60 10.02
CA CYS A 95 -2.51 -3.19 11.09
C CYS A 95 -2.15 -4.68 11.24
N THR A 96 -1.55 -5.06 12.37
CA THR A 96 -1.32 -6.46 12.79
C THR A 96 -2.61 -7.18 13.21
N PHE A 97 -3.77 -6.53 13.05
CA PHE A 97 -5.08 -7.07 13.37
C PHE A 97 -6.03 -6.83 12.20
N ASN A 98 -6.93 -7.78 11.97
CA ASN A 98 -7.99 -7.66 10.98
C ASN A 98 -9.10 -6.73 11.53
N PRO A 99 -9.41 -5.60 10.88
CA PRO A 99 -10.44 -4.66 11.36
C PRO A 99 -11.83 -5.28 11.48
N LEU A 100 -12.16 -6.27 10.66
CA LEU A 100 -13.45 -6.97 10.74
C LEU A 100 -13.59 -7.75 12.06
N ASP A 101 -12.52 -8.38 12.52
CA ASP A 101 -12.52 -9.12 13.80
C ASP A 101 -12.76 -8.18 14.98
N LYS A 102 -12.15 -6.97 14.94
CA LYS A 102 -12.40 -5.94 15.96
C LYS A 102 -13.83 -5.42 15.94
N LEU A 103 -14.42 -5.29 14.75
CA LEU A 103 -15.79 -4.85 14.61
C LEU A 103 -16.75 -5.89 15.21
N ILE A 104 -16.55 -7.18 14.90
CA ILE A 104 -17.35 -8.27 15.47
C ILE A 104 -17.29 -8.25 17.00
N ILE A 105 -16.09 -8.14 17.59
CA ILE A 105 -15.90 -8.04 19.04
C ILE A 105 -16.68 -6.85 19.62
N ALA A 106 -16.61 -5.68 18.97
CA ALA A 106 -17.32 -4.49 19.44
C ALA A 106 -18.86 -4.67 19.41
N TYR A 107 -19.39 -5.39 18.41
CA TYR A 107 -20.81 -5.73 18.36
C TYR A 107 -21.21 -6.71 19.47
N GLU A 108 -20.41 -7.75 19.73
CA GLU A 108 -20.67 -8.69 20.84
C GLU A 108 -20.64 -8.00 22.21
N GLU A 109 -19.70 -7.08 22.43
CA GLU A 109 -19.62 -6.30 23.67
C GLU A 109 -20.82 -5.36 23.83
N LYS A 110 -21.27 -4.74 22.73
CA LYS A 110 -22.46 -3.90 22.70
C LYS A 110 -23.73 -4.69 23.01
N GLU A 111 -23.88 -5.90 22.46
CA GLU A 111 -25.02 -6.78 22.75
C GLU A 111 -25.08 -7.14 24.25
N LYS A 112 -23.95 -7.55 24.83
CA LYS A 112 -23.85 -7.84 26.28
C LYS A 112 -24.18 -6.61 27.15
N LEU A 113 -23.79 -5.42 26.71
CA LEU A 113 -24.12 -4.18 27.42
C LEU A 113 -25.64 -3.93 27.41
N TYR A 114 -26.30 -4.14 26.27
CA TYR A 114 -27.76 -3.99 26.17
C TYR A 114 -28.52 -5.03 27.00
N GLU A 115 -28.05 -6.28 27.05
CA GLU A 115 -28.65 -7.30 27.93
C GLU A 115 -28.60 -6.88 29.40
N ARG A 116 -27.46 -6.35 29.86
CA ARG A 116 -27.33 -5.83 31.23
C ARG A 116 -28.21 -4.62 31.49
N LEU A 117 -28.31 -3.70 30.53
CA LEU A 117 -29.19 -2.53 30.66
C LEU A 117 -30.65 -2.97 30.76
N LEU A 118 -31.07 -3.92 29.93
CA LEU A 118 -32.41 -4.48 29.98
C LEU A 118 -32.69 -5.16 31.33
N GLN A 119 -31.71 -5.88 31.89
CA GLN A 119 -31.83 -6.46 33.21
C GLN A 119 -31.95 -5.40 34.30
N ALA A 120 -31.13 -4.35 34.26
CA ALA A 120 -31.19 -3.25 35.23
C ALA A 120 -32.55 -2.52 35.19
N GLU A 121 -33.13 -2.32 34.00
CA GLU A 121 -34.48 -1.76 33.87
C GLU A 121 -35.55 -2.69 34.45
N LYS A 122 -35.45 -4.00 34.21
CA LYS A 122 -36.36 -4.99 34.83
C LYS A 122 -36.26 -5.00 36.34
N ASP A 123 -35.05 -5.04 36.89
CA ASP A 123 -34.81 -5.04 38.34
C ASP A 123 -35.36 -3.78 39.00
N LYS A 124 -35.19 -2.62 38.33
CA LYS A 124 -35.74 -1.34 38.79
C LYS A 124 -37.27 -1.35 38.78
N VAL A 125 -37.90 -1.88 37.74
CA VAL A 125 -39.36 -2.03 37.67
C VAL A 125 -39.86 -2.94 38.79
N THR A 126 -39.23 -4.10 38.99
CA THR A 126 -39.59 -5.01 40.08
C THR A 126 -39.46 -4.36 41.45
N TYR A 127 -38.37 -3.63 41.70
CA TYR A 127 -38.19 -2.89 42.95
C TYR A 127 -39.28 -1.83 43.17
N LEU A 128 -39.66 -1.09 42.12
CA LEU A 128 -40.76 -0.12 42.18
C LEU A 128 -42.12 -0.79 42.45
N GLU A 129 -42.40 -1.94 41.83
CA GLU A 129 -43.61 -2.72 42.10
C GLU A 129 -43.67 -3.23 43.54
N GLU A 130 -42.55 -3.68 44.10
CA GLU A 130 -42.47 -4.10 45.50
C GLU A 130 -42.69 -2.94 46.48
N LEU A 131 -42.18 -1.75 46.19
CA LEU A 131 -42.44 -0.55 46.97
C LEU A 131 -43.92 -0.15 46.93
N LEU A 132 -44.55 -0.25 45.76
CA LEU A 132 -45.99 0.05 45.61
C LEU A 132 -46.87 -0.96 46.35
N LYS A 133 -46.48 -2.24 46.45
CA LYS A 133 -47.21 -3.27 47.19
C LYS A 133 -47.08 -3.18 48.72
N LYS A 134 -46.10 -2.42 49.22
CA LYS A 134 -45.83 -2.23 50.67
C LYS A 134 -46.55 -1.02 51.28
N ASN A 135 -47.19 -0.18 50.46
CA ASN A 135 -48.13 0.86 50.89
C ASN A 135 -49.58 0.38 50.72
#